data_AF-F1VWE3-F1
#
_entry.id   AF-F1VWE3-F1
#
_cell.length_a   1.000
_cell.length_b   1.000
_cell.length_c   1.000
_cell.angle_alpha   90.00
_cell.angle_beta   90.00
_cell.angle_gamma   90.00
#
_symmetry.space_group_name_H-M   'P 1'
#
loop_
_entity.id
_entity.type
_entity.pdbx_description
1 polymer ?
#
loop_
_entity_poly.entity_id
_entity_poly.type
_entity_poly.pdbx_seq_one_letter_code
_entity_poly.pdbx_strand_id
1 'polypeptide(L)'
;MKPEAARKSAPELEELNEKLRRNVMRALEPYGTQALPALAHMSDAERTRWLFWNLHENLDTVRAYEPSLVGQIIRTQLTVSDGLSMWSEKYGLEKRAEFSCKWQLLLKPSAYESEQAYPLNDGWIDLSIGDGPPPHPALQAGQKGYLDSDSALYPNQLFLYGWISEAVWQEIKPQLYKASANCHTDIYLRDNFLFPVKPGIDFLTGPAGALGITNLEFRTSTQPRLTSWVRS
;
A
#
# COMPACT_ATOMS: atom_id res chain seq x y z
N MET A 1 32.43 -18.13 -15.58
CA MET A 1 31.57 -19.16 -14.95
C MET A 1 30.15 -19.00 -15.47
N LYS A 2 29.48 -20.10 -15.77
CA LYS A 2 28.33 -20.21 -16.68
C LYS A 2 27.04 -19.50 -16.22
N PRO A 3 26.28 -18.85 -17.13
CA PRO A 3 24.95 -18.31 -16.87
C PRO A 3 23.81 -19.33 -17.11
N GLU A 4 24.05 -20.63 -16.91
CA GLU A 4 23.08 -21.70 -17.23
C GLU A 4 22.19 -22.11 -16.04
N ALA A 5 22.49 -21.68 -14.81
CA ALA A 5 21.70 -22.04 -13.63
C ALA A 5 20.52 -21.07 -13.35
N ALA A 6 20.56 -19.84 -13.87
CA ALA A 6 19.58 -18.80 -13.56
C ALA A 6 18.26 -18.90 -14.34
N ARG A 7 18.16 -19.78 -15.36
CA ARG A 7 16.96 -19.91 -16.20
C ARG A 7 16.04 -21.08 -15.83
N LYS A 8 16.48 -22.03 -15.00
CA LYS A 8 15.64 -23.16 -14.56
C LYS A 8 14.86 -22.88 -13.27
N SER A 9 15.29 -21.90 -12.46
CA SER A 9 14.65 -21.55 -11.19
C SER A 9 13.46 -20.59 -11.33
N ALA A 10 13.33 -19.89 -12.45
CA ALA A 10 12.24 -18.94 -12.69
C ALA A 10 10.84 -19.59 -12.75
N PRO A 11 10.60 -20.67 -13.54
CA PRO A 11 9.26 -21.24 -13.66
C PRO A 11 8.78 -21.93 -12.37
N GLU A 12 9.65 -22.62 -11.64
CA GLU A 12 9.30 -23.27 -10.36
C GLU A 12 8.97 -22.24 -9.28
N LEU A 13 9.70 -21.12 -9.25
CA LEU A 13 9.44 -20.03 -8.31
C LEU A 13 8.14 -19.29 -8.65
N GLU A 14 7.86 -19.06 -9.93
CA GLU A 14 6.60 -18.49 -10.40
C GLU A 14 5.40 -19.39 -10.02
N GLU A 15 5.51 -20.70 -10.22
CA GLU A 15 4.47 -21.66 -9.85
C GLU A 15 4.22 -21.67 -8.33
N LEU A 16 5.29 -21.63 -7.54
CA LEU A 16 5.20 -21.55 -6.08
C LEU A 16 4.54 -20.24 -5.63
N ASN A 17 4.95 -19.10 -6.19
CA ASN A 17 4.39 -17.80 -5.87
C ASN A 17 2.90 -17.74 -6.21
N GLU A 18 2.49 -18.27 -7.36
CA GLU A 18 1.08 -18.32 -7.74
C GLU A 18 0.29 -19.26 -6.80
N LYS A 19 0.86 -20.39 -6.41
CA LYS A 19 0.23 -21.28 -5.42
C LYS A 19 0.00 -20.57 -4.08
N LEU A 20 0.99 -19.82 -3.59
CA LEU A 20 0.87 -19.05 -2.36
C LEU A 20 -0.18 -17.95 -2.48
N ARG A 21 -0.16 -17.18 -3.58
CA ARG A 21 -1.15 -16.14 -3.86
C ARG A 21 -2.57 -16.71 -3.88
N ARG A 22 -2.80 -17.84 -4.57
CA ARG A 22 -4.11 -18.52 -4.60
C ARG A 22 -4.58 -18.97 -3.22
N ASN A 23 -3.68 -19.44 -2.36
CA ASN A 23 -4.03 -19.82 -1.00
C ASN A 23 -4.51 -18.62 -0.18
N VAL A 24 -3.83 -17.47 -0.32
CA VAL A 24 -4.26 -16.22 0.32
C VAL A 24 -5.63 -15.80 -0.22
N MET A 25 -5.81 -15.78 -1.54
CA MET A 25 -7.09 -15.37 -2.16
C MET A 25 -8.25 -16.27 -1.74
N ARG A 26 -8.04 -17.59 -1.60
CA ARG A 26 -9.07 -18.52 -1.11
C ARG A 26 -9.54 -18.16 0.30
N ALA A 27 -8.65 -17.68 1.17
CA ALA A 27 -9.03 -17.24 2.51
C ALA A 27 -9.84 -15.93 2.50
N LEU A 28 -9.64 -15.07 1.49
CA LEU A 28 -10.33 -13.79 1.35
C LEU A 28 -11.66 -13.88 0.56
N GLU A 29 -11.86 -14.95 -0.20
CA GLU A 29 -13.01 -15.17 -1.09
C GLU A 29 -14.39 -14.96 -0.43
N PRO A 30 -14.67 -15.41 0.81
CA PRO A 30 -15.97 -15.17 1.46
C PRO A 30 -16.31 -13.68 1.65
N TYR A 31 -15.27 -12.85 1.77
CA TYR A 31 -15.41 -11.40 1.90
C TYR A 31 -15.45 -10.75 0.53
N GLY A 32 -14.57 -11.17 -0.39
CA GLY A 32 -14.45 -10.57 -1.71
C GLY A 32 -15.66 -10.76 -2.62
N THR A 33 -16.39 -11.87 -2.46
CA THR A 33 -17.61 -12.17 -3.24
C THR A 33 -18.83 -11.33 -2.84
N GLN A 34 -18.73 -10.54 -1.75
CA GLN A 34 -19.79 -9.63 -1.34
C GLN A 34 -19.97 -8.50 -2.37
N ALA A 35 -21.23 -8.15 -2.66
CA ALA A 35 -21.54 -7.06 -3.58
C ALA A 35 -21.15 -5.70 -2.99
N LEU A 36 -20.86 -4.71 -3.85
CA LEU A 36 -20.45 -3.36 -3.44
C LEU A 36 -21.40 -2.70 -2.41
N PRO A 37 -22.74 -2.79 -2.52
CA PRO A 37 -23.64 -2.24 -1.50
C PRO A 37 -23.45 -2.84 -0.10
N ALA A 38 -22.95 -4.08 0.01
CA ALA A 38 -22.68 -4.72 1.29
C ALA A 38 -21.50 -4.08 2.04
N LEU A 39 -20.61 -3.34 1.35
CA LEU A 39 -19.49 -2.64 2.00
C LEU A 39 -19.95 -1.73 3.13
N ALA A 40 -21.11 -1.08 3.01
CA ALA A 40 -21.65 -0.22 4.07
C ALA A 40 -21.91 -0.96 5.38
N HIS A 41 -22.15 -2.28 5.33
CA HIS A 41 -22.49 -3.13 6.47
C HIS A 41 -21.32 -4.00 6.95
N MET A 42 -20.22 -4.01 6.20
CA MET A 42 -19.00 -4.73 6.56
C MET A 42 -18.18 -3.91 7.59
N SER A 43 -17.48 -4.60 8.47
CA SER A 43 -16.45 -4.00 9.31
C SER A 43 -15.25 -3.51 8.49
N ASP A 44 -14.43 -2.64 9.07
CA ASP A 44 -13.22 -2.10 8.44
C ASP A 44 -12.23 -3.21 8.01
N ALA A 45 -12.17 -4.30 8.80
CA ALA A 45 -11.43 -5.53 8.48
C ALA A 45 -11.99 -6.31 7.30
N GLU A 46 -13.31 -6.48 7.24
CA GLU A 46 -13.95 -7.18 6.14
C GLU A 46 -13.81 -6.39 4.83
N ARG A 47 -13.92 -5.06 4.87
CA ARG A 47 -13.69 -4.19 3.71
C ARG A 47 -12.24 -4.25 3.21
N THR A 48 -11.29 -4.34 4.13
CA THR A 48 -9.87 -4.54 3.79
C THR A 48 -9.68 -5.85 3.02
N ARG A 49 -10.26 -6.94 3.51
CA ARG A 49 -10.21 -8.25 2.83
C ARG A 49 -10.93 -8.22 1.49
N TRP A 50 -12.08 -7.54 1.42
CA TRP A 50 -12.83 -7.33 0.18
C TRP A 50 -11.99 -6.61 -0.88
N LEU A 51 -11.27 -5.54 -0.48
CA LEU A 51 -10.40 -4.77 -1.38
C LEU A 51 -9.30 -5.64 -1.98
N PHE A 52 -8.55 -6.35 -1.13
CA PHE A 52 -7.43 -7.16 -1.58
C PHE A 52 -7.89 -8.27 -2.52
N TRP A 53 -8.95 -8.99 -2.15
CA TRP A 53 -9.50 -10.02 -3.03
C TRP A 53 -9.97 -9.45 -4.36
N ASN A 54 -10.74 -8.35 -4.37
CA ASN A 54 -11.27 -7.80 -5.61
C ASN A 54 -10.19 -7.15 -6.50
N LEU A 55 -9.14 -6.54 -5.94
CA LEU A 55 -8.03 -6.06 -6.75
C LEU A 55 -7.23 -7.20 -7.39
N HIS A 56 -7.17 -8.38 -6.77
CA HIS A 56 -6.54 -9.56 -7.35
C HIS A 56 -7.42 -10.30 -8.36
N GLU A 57 -8.68 -10.58 -8.02
CA GLU A 57 -9.55 -11.48 -8.78
C GLU A 57 -10.55 -10.73 -9.69
N ASN A 58 -10.93 -9.50 -9.37
CA ASN A 58 -11.98 -8.72 -10.04
C ASN A 58 -11.55 -7.29 -10.42
N LEU A 59 -10.27 -7.12 -10.77
CA LEU A 59 -9.65 -5.80 -10.96
C LEU A 59 -10.45 -4.88 -11.90
N ASP A 60 -10.89 -5.39 -13.05
CA ASP A 60 -11.58 -4.60 -14.07
C ASP A 60 -12.95 -4.12 -13.57
N THR A 61 -13.65 -4.95 -12.80
CA THR A 61 -14.91 -4.59 -12.14
C THR A 61 -14.68 -3.46 -11.14
N VAL A 62 -13.64 -3.54 -10.30
CA VAL A 62 -13.35 -2.49 -9.31
C VAL A 62 -12.93 -1.20 -9.99
N ARG A 63 -12.14 -1.27 -11.07
CA ARG A 63 -11.69 -0.09 -11.82
C ARG A 63 -12.81 0.72 -12.43
N ALA A 64 -13.96 0.10 -12.74
CA ALA A 64 -15.15 0.81 -13.18
C ALA A 64 -15.70 1.80 -12.12
N TYR A 65 -15.25 1.69 -10.87
CA TYR A 65 -15.60 2.57 -9.75
C TYR A 65 -14.48 3.57 -9.40
N GLU A 66 -13.46 3.76 -10.24
CA GLU A 66 -12.35 4.71 -10.04
C GLU A 66 -11.74 4.62 -8.61
N PRO A 67 -11.27 3.44 -8.15
CA PRO A 67 -10.90 3.23 -6.76
C PRO A 67 -9.70 4.09 -6.37
N SER A 68 -9.77 4.73 -5.20
CA SER A 68 -8.63 5.42 -4.59
C SER A 68 -8.46 5.04 -3.12
N LEU A 69 -7.23 4.81 -2.68
CA LEU A 69 -6.90 4.60 -1.26
C LEU A 69 -6.28 5.85 -0.67
N VAL A 70 -6.80 6.27 0.46
CA VAL A 70 -6.32 7.44 1.19
C VAL A 70 -5.82 7.01 2.56
N GLY A 71 -4.53 7.19 2.81
CA GLY A 71 -3.92 6.98 4.11
C GLY A 71 -3.72 8.32 4.81
N GLN A 72 -4.62 8.67 5.73
CA GLN A 72 -4.51 9.90 6.51
C GLN A 72 -3.45 9.76 7.59
N ILE A 73 -2.37 10.55 7.53
CA ILE A 73 -1.26 10.47 8.47
C ILE A 73 -1.65 11.06 9.82
N ILE A 74 -1.53 10.24 10.86
CA ILE A 74 -1.86 10.59 12.26
C ILE A 74 -0.60 10.86 13.06
N ARG A 75 0.44 10.05 12.84
CA ARG A 75 1.72 10.15 13.53
C ARG A 75 2.85 9.99 12.53
N THR A 76 3.92 10.73 12.76
CA THR A 76 5.14 10.70 11.96
C THR A 76 6.33 10.44 12.85
N GLN A 77 7.21 9.53 12.42
CA GLN A 77 8.50 9.26 13.03
C GLN A 77 9.57 9.22 11.94
N LEU A 78 10.70 9.87 12.18
CA LEU A 78 11.86 9.83 11.29
C LEU A 78 12.99 9.12 12.03
N THR A 79 13.50 8.06 11.43
CA THR A 79 14.67 7.33 11.91
C THR A 79 15.83 7.64 10.97
N VAL A 80 16.95 8.07 11.53
CA VAL A 80 18.21 8.27 10.80
C VAL A 80 19.25 7.35 11.43
N SER A 81 19.76 6.42 10.63
CA SER A 81 20.77 5.46 11.05
C SER A 81 22.05 5.71 10.27
N ASP A 82 23.16 5.87 10.98
CA ASP A 82 24.49 6.02 10.38
C ASP A 82 25.34 4.80 10.76
N GLY A 83 25.89 4.12 9.76
CA GLY A 83 26.75 2.95 9.97
C GLY A 83 26.64 1.91 8.88
N LEU A 84 27.05 0.68 9.21
CA LEU A 84 26.95 -0.46 8.31
C LEU A 84 25.49 -0.91 8.23
N SER A 85 24.88 -0.76 7.07
CA SER A 85 23.54 -1.27 6.81
C SER A 85 23.59 -2.80 6.78
N MET A 86 22.81 -3.46 7.63
CA MET A 86 22.68 -4.93 7.64
C MET A 86 22.05 -5.48 6.35
N TRP A 87 21.41 -4.63 5.56
CA TRP A 87 20.73 -5.01 4.31
C TRP A 87 21.60 -4.85 3.08
N SER A 88 22.44 -3.82 3.04
CA SER A 88 23.30 -3.54 1.89
C SER A 88 24.76 -3.87 2.10
N GLU A 89 25.15 -4.19 3.34
CA GLU A 89 26.54 -4.37 3.77
C GLU A 89 27.44 -3.18 3.38
N LYS A 90 26.83 -2.00 3.20
CA LYS A 90 27.51 -0.74 2.90
C LYS A 90 27.41 0.19 4.08
N TYR A 91 28.48 0.93 4.29
CA TYR A 91 28.48 2.07 5.21
C TYR A 91 27.73 3.23 4.56
N GLY A 92 26.78 3.80 5.29
CA GLY A 92 26.05 4.96 4.81
C GLY A 92 24.99 5.46 5.78
N LEU A 93 24.42 6.59 5.41
CA LEU A 93 23.29 7.18 6.10
C LEU A 93 22.00 6.57 5.53
N GLU A 94 21.23 5.91 6.38
CA GLU A 94 19.90 5.40 6.05
C GLU A 94 18.83 6.26 6.73
N LYS A 95 17.87 6.74 5.94
CA LYS A 95 16.74 7.54 6.41
C LYS A 95 15.46 6.76 6.17
N ARG A 96 14.65 6.60 7.22
CA ARG A 96 13.32 5.98 7.16
C ARG A 96 12.28 6.89 7.78
N ALA A 97 11.18 7.09 7.05
CA ALA A 97 10.00 7.75 7.56
C ALA A 97 8.91 6.71 7.81
N GLU A 98 8.47 6.67 9.06
CA GLU A 98 7.39 5.81 9.53
C GLU A 98 6.16 6.68 9.81
N PHE A 99 5.01 6.26 9.28
CA PHE A 99 3.74 6.92 9.54
C PHE A 99 2.72 5.93 10.09
N SER A 100 1.99 6.33 11.12
CA SER A 100 0.73 5.68 11.48
C SER A 100 -0.39 6.42 10.77
N CYS A 101 -1.32 5.69 10.16
CA CYS A 101 -2.38 6.27 9.35
C CYS A 101 -3.74 5.56 9.53
N LYS A 102 -4.79 6.25 9.10
CA LYS A 102 -6.13 5.69 8.90
C LYS A 102 -6.40 5.55 7.42
N TRP A 103 -6.71 4.33 6.97
CA TRP A 103 -7.01 4.07 5.57
C TRP A 103 -8.48 4.25 5.26
N GLN A 104 -8.76 4.78 4.08
CA GLN A 104 -10.10 4.86 3.51
C GLN A 104 -10.04 4.41 2.05
N LEU A 105 -11.02 3.63 1.65
CA LEU A 105 -11.30 3.31 0.25
C LEU A 105 -12.36 4.28 -0.27
N LEU A 106 -12.01 5.01 -1.31
CA LEU A 106 -12.91 5.85 -2.06
C LEU A 106 -13.33 5.11 -3.33
N LEU A 107 -14.64 5.00 -3.54
CA LEU A 107 -15.22 4.44 -4.76
C LEU A 107 -16.21 5.46 -5.33
N LYS A 108 -16.21 5.62 -6.65
CA LYS A 108 -17.13 6.48 -7.38
C LYS A 108 -17.97 5.62 -8.33
N PRO A 109 -19.13 5.12 -7.87
CA PRO A 109 -19.98 4.33 -8.73
C PRO A 109 -20.60 5.17 -9.83
N SER A 110 -20.67 4.61 -11.04
CA SER A 110 -21.25 5.27 -12.22
C SER A 110 -22.70 5.75 -12.02
N ALA A 111 -23.42 5.16 -11.07
CA ALA A 111 -24.80 5.52 -10.73
C ALA A 111 -24.92 6.75 -9.81
N TYR A 112 -23.83 7.25 -9.23
CA TYR A 112 -23.83 8.38 -8.31
C TYR A 112 -22.89 9.49 -8.80
N GLU A 113 -23.29 10.75 -8.60
CA GLU A 113 -22.39 11.89 -8.86
C GLU A 113 -21.32 12.06 -7.78
N SER A 114 -21.53 11.47 -6.60
CA SER A 114 -20.64 11.61 -5.44
C SER A 114 -19.80 10.37 -5.17
N GLU A 115 -18.53 10.60 -4.84
CA GLU A 115 -17.62 9.61 -4.29
C GLU A 115 -18.11 9.11 -2.92
N GLN A 116 -18.06 7.79 -2.70
CA GLN A 116 -18.38 7.16 -1.43
C GLN A 116 -17.09 6.75 -0.73
N ALA A 117 -16.98 7.10 0.55
CA ALA A 117 -15.85 6.77 1.39
C ALA A 117 -16.18 5.62 2.34
N TYR A 118 -15.36 4.58 2.31
CA TYR A 118 -15.45 3.41 3.17
C TYR A 118 -14.20 3.35 4.05
N PRO A 119 -14.32 3.48 5.38
CA PRO A 119 -13.17 3.33 6.24
C PRO A 119 -12.65 1.89 6.18
N LEU A 120 -11.32 1.80 6.12
CA LEU A 120 -10.54 0.58 6.28
C LEU A 120 -9.82 0.65 7.63
N ASN A 121 -9.08 -0.39 7.97
CA ASN A 121 -8.36 -0.39 9.24
C ASN A 121 -7.24 0.66 9.29
N ASP A 122 -6.78 0.90 10.52
CA ASP A 122 -5.52 1.57 10.75
C ASP A 122 -4.37 0.85 10.03
N GLY A 123 -3.33 1.62 9.71
CA GLY A 123 -2.18 1.09 9.02
C GLY A 123 -0.89 1.81 9.33
N TRP A 124 0.18 1.20 8.87
CA TRP A 124 1.53 1.69 8.99
C TRP A 124 2.14 1.85 7.62
N ILE A 125 2.90 2.93 7.45
CA ILE A 125 3.64 3.22 6.24
C ILE A 125 5.12 3.32 6.65
N ASP A 126 5.99 2.54 6.02
CA ASP A 126 7.43 2.58 6.17
C ASP A 126 8.06 2.93 4.82
N LEU A 127 8.63 4.13 4.74
CA LEU A 127 9.27 4.64 3.54
C LEU A 127 10.77 4.83 3.75
N SER A 128 11.56 4.19 2.90
CA SER A 128 12.97 4.56 2.73
C SER A 128 13.08 5.88 1.97
N ILE A 129 14.02 6.74 2.40
CA ILE A 129 14.30 8.02 1.75
C ILE A 129 15.70 7.97 1.13
N GLY A 130 15.79 8.20 -0.17
CA GLY A 130 17.08 8.23 -0.88
C GLY A 130 16.93 8.48 -2.38
N ASP A 131 18.05 8.49 -3.10
CA ASP A 131 18.06 8.81 -4.54
C ASP A 131 17.57 7.64 -5.44
N GLY A 132 17.29 6.48 -4.85
CA GLY A 132 16.85 5.28 -5.55
C GLY A 132 16.11 4.30 -4.63
N PRO A 133 15.54 3.22 -5.20
CA PRO A 133 14.85 2.20 -4.42
C PRO A 133 15.80 1.58 -3.38
N PRO A 134 15.28 1.22 -2.19
CA PRO A 134 16.09 0.61 -1.16
C PRO A 134 16.56 -0.78 -1.60
N PRO A 135 17.69 -1.26 -1.06
CA PRO A 135 18.17 -2.62 -1.28
C PRO A 135 17.23 -3.67 -0.68
N HIS A 136 16.46 -3.31 0.35
CA HIS A 136 15.45 -4.16 0.97
C HIS A 136 14.23 -3.35 1.45
N PRO A 137 12.98 -3.82 1.21
CA PRO A 137 12.65 -4.95 0.35
C PRO A 137 13.08 -4.67 -1.08
N ALA A 138 13.54 -5.70 -1.80
CA ALA A 138 13.88 -5.55 -3.21
C ALA A 138 12.61 -5.10 -3.95
N LEU A 139 12.70 -4.07 -4.79
CA LEU A 139 11.61 -3.56 -5.62
C LEU A 139 11.94 -3.75 -7.10
N GLN A 140 10.93 -4.07 -7.90
CA GLN A 140 11.09 -4.18 -9.34
C GLN A 140 11.17 -2.80 -10.01
N ALA A 141 11.67 -2.77 -11.24
CA ALA A 141 11.78 -1.52 -11.99
C ALA A 141 10.39 -0.87 -12.18
N GLY A 142 10.23 0.37 -11.73
CA GLY A 142 8.95 1.09 -11.77
C GLY A 142 8.04 0.87 -10.56
N GLN A 143 8.40 -0.01 -9.63
CA GLN A 143 7.70 -0.20 -8.37
C GLN A 143 8.21 0.80 -7.32
N LYS A 144 7.29 1.49 -6.65
CA LYS A 144 7.56 2.42 -5.53
C LYS A 144 7.33 1.77 -4.17
N GLY A 145 6.56 0.69 -4.13
CA GLY A 145 6.31 -0.05 -2.91
C GLY A 145 5.28 -1.16 -3.11
N TYR A 146 4.77 -1.67 -2.01
CA TYR A 146 3.61 -2.56 -1.99
C TYR A 146 2.78 -2.32 -0.73
N LEU A 147 1.49 -2.63 -0.84
CA LEU A 147 0.57 -2.78 0.27
C LEU A 147 0.46 -4.25 0.63
N ASP A 148 0.49 -4.53 1.91
CA ASP A 148 0.22 -5.84 2.48
C ASP A 148 -0.90 -5.70 3.52
N SER A 149 -1.74 -6.72 3.60
CA SER A 149 -2.80 -6.81 4.60
C SER A 149 -2.77 -8.14 5.33
N ASP A 150 -1.61 -8.65 5.71
CA ASP A 150 -1.55 -9.50 6.90
C ASP A 150 -0.13 -9.63 7.42
N SER A 151 0.04 -9.43 8.73
CA SER A 151 1.15 -10.05 9.43
C SER A 151 0.52 -10.85 10.56
N ALA A 152 0.93 -12.10 10.73
CA ALA A 152 0.47 -12.99 11.80
C ALA A 152 0.54 -12.39 13.23
N LEU A 153 1.13 -11.21 13.38
CA LEU A 153 1.29 -10.43 14.60
C LEU A 153 0.26 -9.28 14.75
N TYR A 154 -0.28 -8.76 13.63
CA TYR A 154 -1.21 -7.63 13.60
C TYR A 154 -2.35 -7.90 12.61
N PRO A 155 -3.31 -8.78 12.98
CA PRO A 155 -4.43 -9.08 12.11
C PRO A 155 -5.21 -7.80 11.85
N ASN A 156 -5.57 -7.59 10.57
CA ASN A 156 -6.40 -6.46 10.14
C ASN A 156 -5.69 -5.09 10.21
N GLN A 157 -4.39 -5.00 9.90
CA GLN A 157 -3.74 -3.72 9.62
C GLN A 157 -3.26 -3.66 8.17
N LEU A 158 -3.28 -2.47 7.57
CA LEU A 158 -2.66 -2.23 6.26
C LEU A 158 -1.22 -1.76 6.43
N PHE A 159 -0.29 -2.40 5.75
CA PHE A 159 1.12 -2.01 5.74
C PHE A 159 1.52 -1.54 4.35
N LEU A 160 2.06 -0.32 4.25
CA LEU A 160 2.68 0.19 3.04
C LEU A 160 4.19 0.20 3.23
N TYR A 161 4.90 -0.61 2.46
CA TYR A 161 6.36 -0.57 2.39
C TYR A 161 6.79 0.04 1.07
N GLY A 162 7.65 1.05 1.09
CA GLY A 162 8.06 1.70 -0.14
C GLY A 162 9.23 2.65 0.01
N TRP A 163 9.36 3.55 -0.97
CA TRP A 163 10.41 4.57 -0.95
C TRP A 163 10.00 5.85 -1.66
N ILE A 164 10.65 6.94 -1.24
CA ILE A 164 10.52 8.26 -1.84
C ILE A 164 11.89 8.87 -2.07
N SER A 165 11.97 9.81 -3.01
CA SER A 165 13.20 10.55 -3.24
C SER A 165 13.48 11.54 -2.11
N GLU A 166 14.74 11.91 -1.92
CA GLU A 166 15.10 12.98 -0.99
C GLU A 166 14.38 14.30 -1.36
N ALA A 167 14.22 14.59 -2.65
CA ALA A 167 13.49 15.77 -3.12
C ALA A 167 12.03 15.78 -2.63
N VAL A 168 11.31 14.67 -2.83
CA VAL A 168 9.92 14.52 -2.34
C VAL A 168 9.88 14.66 -0.82
N TRP A 169 10.84 14.07 -0.10
CA TRP A 169 10.92 14.18 1.34
C TRP A 169 11.07 15.63 1.81
N GLN A 170 11.97 16.41 1.20
CA GLN A 170 12.17 17.82 1.58
C GLN A 170 10.93 18.68 1.33
N GLU A 171 10.12 18.35 0.33
CA GLU A 171 8.85 19.04 0.05
C GLU A 171 7.76 18.73 1.08
N ILE A 172 7.59 17.46 1.46
CA ILE A 172 6.51 17.03 2.35
C ILE A 172 6.83 17.20 3.84
N LYS A 173 8.12 17.10 4.22
CA LYS A 173 8.58 17.14 5.61
C LYS A 173 8.03 18.35 6.39
N PRO A 174 8.07 19.60 5.88
CA PRO A 174 7.53 20.74 6.62
C PRO A 174 6.04 20.59 6.96
N GLN A 175 5.25 19.96 6.08
CA GLN A 175 3.80 19.78 6.29
C GLN A 175 3.52 18.68 7.32
N LEU A 176 4.31 17.61 7.31
CA LEU A 176 4.18 16.49 8.25
C LEU A 176 4.46 16.89 9.71
N TYR A 177 5.35 17.87 9.92
CA TYR A 177 5.70 18.39 11.25
C TYR A 177 4.99 19.70 11.60
N LYS A 178 4.10 20.21 10.73
CA LYS A 178 3.33 21.42 11.01
C LYS A 178 2.19 21.10 11.98
N ALA A 179 2.41 21.40 13.26
CA ALA A 179 1.41 21.24 14.31
C ALA A 179 0.30 22.30 14.17
N SER A 180 -0.68 22.05 13.30
CA SER A 180 -1.94 22.81 13.29
C SER A 180 -3.12 21.87 13.23
N ALA A 181 -4.12 22.08 14.09
CA ALA A 181 -5.29 21.22 14.21
C ALA A 181 -6.10 21.05 12.91
N ASN A 182 -5.96 22.00 11.98
CA ASN A 182 -6.73 22.07 10.74
C ASN A 182 -5.97 21.60 9.50
N CYS A 183 -4.70 21.20 9.63
CA CYS A 183 -3.94 20.68 8.51
C CYS A 183 -3.67 19.19 8.72
N HIS A 184 -3.84 18.42 7.65
CA HIS A 184 -3.44 17.02 7.62
C HIS A 184 -2.73 16.72 6.30
N THR A 185 -1.88 15.70 6.34
CA THR A 185 -1.19 15.18 5.16
C THR A 185 -1.67 13.77 4.92
N ASP A 186 -2.04 13.48 3.68
CA ASP A 186 -2.54 12.18 3.25
C ASP A 186 -1.60 11.60 2.20
N ILE A 187 -1.50 10.27 2.20
CA ILE A 187 -1.02 9.52 1.03
C ILE A 187 -2.24 9.15 0.19
N TYR A 188 -2.20 9.45 -1.09
CA TYR A 188 -3.27 9.19 -2.04
C TYR A 188 -2.78 8.21 -3.11
N LEU A 189 -3.41 7.03 -3.18
CA LEU A 189 -3.12 5.99 -4.16
C LEU A 189 -4.31 5.86 -5.09
N ARG A 190 -4.15 6.32 -6.32
CA ARG A 190 -5.18 6.21 -7.37
C ARG A 190 -5.19 4.82 -7.99
N ASP A 191 -6.24 4.52 -8.73
CA ASP A 191 -6.43 3.29 -9.47
C ASP A 191 -5.21 2.92 -10.35
N ASN A 192 -4.64 3.90 -11.03
CA ASN A 192 -3.49 3.75 -11.91
C ASN A 192 -2.15 3.65 -11.17
N PHE A 193 -2.17 3.72 -9.83
CA PHE A 193 -1.01 3.48 -8.96
C PHE A 193 -1.07 2.11 -8.29
N LEU A 194 -2.23 1.45 -8.31
CA LEU A 194 -2.52 0.19 -7.65
C LEU A 194 -2.56 -0.96 -8.66
N PHE A 195 -1.69 -1.94 -8.47
CA PHE A 195 -1.63 -3.12 -9.34
C PHE A 195 -1.47 -4.39 -8.51
N PRO A 196 -2.30 -5.43 -8.70
CA PRO A 196 -2.10 -6.70 -8.01
C PRO A 196 -0.84 -7.41 -8.52
N VAL A 197 -0.18 -8.20 -7.66
CA VAL A 197 0.82 -9.18 -8.08
C VAL A 197 0.16 -10.20 -9.02
N LYS A 198 0.67 -10.31 -10.26
CA LYS A 198 0.14 -11.22 -11.30
C LYS A 198 1.24 -12.16 -11.84
N PRO A 199 0.91 -13.43 -12.13
CA PRO A 199 1.82 -14.36 -12.82
C PRO A 199 2.24 -13.85 -14.21
N GLY A 200 3.49 -14.11 -14.61
CA GLY A 200 4.04 -13.72 -15.91
C GLY A 200 4.27 -12.21 -16.09
N ILE A 201 4.05 -11.43 -15.03
CA ILE A 201 4.41 -10.02 -14.96
C ILE A 201 5.50 -9.90 -13.89
N ASP A 202 6.75 -9.72 -14.32
CA ASP A 202 7.96 -9.57 -13.47
C ASP A 202 7.94 -8.35 -12.54
N PHE A 203 6.81 -7.66 -12.41
CA PHE A 203 6.77 -6.27 -11.99
C PHE A 203 6.63 -6.07 -10.48
N LEU A 204 6.31 -7.09 -9.68
CA LEU A 204 5.99 -6.89 -8.27
C LEU A 204 6.71 -7.86 -7.34
N THR A 205 7.61 -7.31 -6.53
CA THR A 205 8.19 -7.96 -5.36
C THR A 205 7.39 -7.57 -4.11
N GLY A 206 6.94 -8.57 -3.35
CA GLY A 206 6.16 -8.41 -2.13
C GLY A 206 5.68 -9.77 -1.61
N PRO A 207 5.10 -9.83 -0.39
CA PRO A 207 4.45 -11.03 0.13
C PRO A 207 3.35 -11.55 -0.79
N ALA A 208 3.00 -12.84 -0.65
CA ALA A 208 1.92 -13.43 -1.42
C ALA A 208 0.59 -12.72 -1.11
N GLY A 209 -0.09 -12.21 -2.15
CA GLY A 209 -1.33 -11.45 -2.00
C GLY A 209 -1.13 -9.96 -1.70
N ALA A 210 0.09 -9.45 -1.75
CA ALA A 210 0.36 -8.02 -1.68
C ALA A 210 -0.09 -7.30 -2.97
N LEU A 211 -0.36 -6.00 -2.85
CA LEU A 211 -0.69 -5.11 -3.96
C LEU A 211 0.51 -4.21 -4.25
N GLY A 212 0.96 -4.21 -5.50
CA GLY A 212 1.99 -3.30 -5.98
C GLY A 212 1.58 -1.85 -6.02
N ILE A 213 2.53 -0.97 -5.71
CA ILE A 213 2.39 0.47 -5.85
C ILE A 213 3.42 0.99 -6.85
N THR A 214 2.98 1.72 -7.87
CA THR A 214 3.86 2.36 -8.86
C THR A 214 4.13 3.83 -8.59
N ASN A 215 3.28 4.47 -7.79
CA ASN A 215 3.46 5.86 -7.41
C ASN A 215 2.83 6.19 -6.06
N LEU A 216 3.39 7.17 -5.37
CA LEU A 216 2.90 7.71 -4.10
C LEU A 216 2.63 9.21 -4.28
N GLU A 217 1.38 9.63 -4.09
CA GLU A 217 1.01 11.04 -4.11
C GLU A 217 0.78 11.52 -2.67
N PHE A 218 1.48 12.59 -2.26
CA PHE A 218 1.24 13.24 -0.97
C PHE A 218 0.37 14.46 -1.18
N ARG A 219 -0.69 14.59 -0.37
CA ARG A 219 -1.59 15.73 -0.40
C ARG A 219 -1.65 16.37 0.96
N THR A 220 -1.54 17.69 0.98
CA THR A 220 -1.77 18.48 2.19
C THR A 220 -3.10 19.19 2.05
N SER A 221 -3.99 18.97 3.01
CA SER A 221 -5.29 19.64 3.07
C SER A 221 -5.36 20.52 4.32
N THR A 222 -5.91 21.72 4.15
CA THR A 222 -6.19 22.68 5.24
C THR A 222 -7.65 22.59 5.70
N GLN A 223 -8.43 21.63 5.19
CA GLN A 223 -9.78 21.38 5.64
C GLN A 223 -9.73 20.63 6.99
N PRO A 224 -10.74 20.83 7.88
CA PRO A 224 -10.85 20.05 9.09
C PRO A 224 -10.72 18.57 8.76
N ARG A 225 -9.98 17.80 9.57
CA ARG A 225 -9.94 16.34 9.48
C ARG A 225 -11.36 15.85 9.25
N LEU A 226 -11.64 15.06 8.21
CA LEU A 226 -12.97 14.52 7.92
C LEU A 226 -13.67 14.13 9.23
N THR A 227 -14.52 14.98 9.79
CA THR A 227 -15.07 14.80 11.14
C THR A 227 -16.23 13.80 11.16
N SER A 228 -16.45 13.09 10.06
CA SER A 228 -17.41 11.98 10.02
C SER A 228 -17.04 10.84 10.99
N TRP A 229 -15.83 10.83 11.54
CA TRP A 229 -15.42 9.89 12.60
C TRP A 229 -16.11 10.11 13.96
N VAL A 230 -16.88 11.19 14.15
CA VAL A 230 -17.65 11.44 15.38
C VAL A 230 -19.14 11.51 15.05
N ARG A 231 -19.73 10.41 14.56
CA ARG A 231 -21.17 10.16 14.75
C ARG A 231 -21.45 8.67 14.96
N SER A 232 -22.03 8.43 16.16
CA SER A 232 -22.72 7.26 16.73
C SER A 232 -21.93 5.98 16.90
#